data_AF-A0A179S822-F1
#
_entry.id   AF-A0A179S822-F1
#
_cell.length_a   1.000
_cell.length_b   1.000
_cell.length_c   1.000
_cell.angle_alpha   90.00
_cell.angle_beta   90.00
_cell.angle_gamma   90.00
#
_symmetry.space_group_name_H-M   'P 1'
#
loop_
_entity.id
_entity.type
_entity.pdbx_description
1 polymer ?
#
loop_
_entity_poly.entity_id
_entity_poly.type
_entity_poly.pdbx_seq_one_letter_code
_entity_poly.pdbx_strand_id
1 'polypeptide(L)'
;MVETLTGARIAVSIRVGGEPCHIHADPSQFDTALVNMAVNARDAMDGEGRLDISVEAVGVVPAMRSHPALIGDYVRIALSDTGSGIPAEQIDRIFEPFFTTKGVGQGTGLGLSQVFGFAKQSGGEVKVESEVGRGTTFALYLPRAEKGEGGVEDAVPADAVVDGRGTCVLVVEDNRDVGTFSTQTLQELGYGTHWVADADEALATLAAKPDTYDVVFSDVVMPGMNGVELGREVRRLYPGLPVVLTSGYSHFLAQESDHGFELLQKPYSVEALSRILRRASSKPRRRRKAAE
;
A
#
# COMPACT_ATOMS: atom_id res chain seq x y z
N MET A 1 17.32 12.97 8.89
CA MET A 1 16.80 12.33 7.66
C MET A 1 16.12 13.35 6.75
N VAL A 2 15.06 14.03 7.21
CA VAL A 2 14.29 14.98 6.38
C VAL A 2 15.14 16.17 5.87
N GLU A 3 15.95 16.81 6.71
CA GLU A 3 16.85 17.91 6.31
C GLU A 3 17.85 17.51 5.20
N THR A 4 18.32 16.27 5.22
CA THR A 4 19.27 15.73 4.23
C THR A 4 18.59 15.47 2.88
N LEU A 5 17.28 15.18 2.89
CA LEU A 5 16.49 14.86 1.69
C LEU A 5 15.96 16.12 0.98
N THR A 6 15.64 17.16 1.74
CA THR A 6 15.16 18.45 1.20
C THR A 6 16.31 19.28 0.60
N GLY A 7 17.52 19.15 1.14
CA GLY A 7 18.71 19.85 0.65
C GLY A 7 18.90 21.24 1.29
N ALA A 8 20.10 21.80 1.12
CA ALA A 8 20.57 22.97 1.89
C ALA A 8 19.79 24.28 1.66
N ARG A 9 18.94 24.35 0.63
CA ARG A 9 18.16 25.54 0.28
C ARG A 9 16.70 25.51 0.77
N ILE A 10 16.31 24.46 1.48
CA ILE A 10 15.00 24.37 2.13
C ILE A 10 15.20 24.52 3.64
N ALA A 11 14.60 25.55 4.21
CA ALA A 11 14.55 25.73 5.65
C ALA A 11 13.52 24.76 6.26
N VAL A 12 13.99 23.78 7.01
CA VAL A 12 13.12 22.83 7.72
C VAL A 12 12.88 23.34 9.14
N SER A 13 11.62 23.41 9.56
CA SER A 13 11.26 23.65 10.96
C SER A 13 10.45 22.48 11.50
N ILE A 14 10.74 22.04 12.73
CA ILE A 14 10.04 20.91 13.36
C ILE A 14 9.48 21.40 14.69
N ARG A 15 8.17 21.26 14.85
CA ARG A 15 7.43 21.59 16.07
C ARG A 15 6.76 20.34 16.61
N VAL A 16 7.31 19.80 17.69
CA VAL A 16 6.71 18.68 18.41
C VAL A 16 6.11 19.22 19.70
N GLY A 17 4.86 18.86 19.99
CA GLY A 17 4.20 19.22 21.25
C GLY A 17 4.98 18.71 22.48
N GLY A 18 4.68 19.30 23.64
CA GLY A 18 5.36 18.93 24.91
C GLY A 18 4.99 17.55 25.45
N GLU A 19 3.94 16.92 24.93
CA GLU A 19 3.48 15.59 25.36
C GLU A 19 3.91 14.49 24.37
N PRO A 20 4.37 13.32 24.87
CA PRO A 20 4.61 12.16 24.04
C PRO A 20 3.34 11.72 23.29
N CYS A 21 3.43 11.71 21.97
CA CYS A 21 2.37 11.28 21.06
C CYS A 21 2.68 9.86 20.56
N HIS A 22 2.12 8.85 21.23
CA HIS A 22 2.27 7.45 20.83
C HIS A 22 1.19 7.07 19.82
N ILE A 23 1.55 6.26 18.83
CA ILE A 23 0.66 5.72 17.78
C ILE A 23 1.00 4.25 17.55
N HIS A 24 0.04 3.46 17.06
CA HIS A 24 0.29 2.11 16.57
C HIS A 24 0.51 2.15 15.05
N ALA A 25 1.77 2.15 14.62
CA ALA A 25 2.13 2.16 13.21
C ALA A 25 3.42 1.37 12.97
N ASP A 26 3.60 0.84 11.76
CA ASP A 26 4.87 0.26 11.33
C ASP A 26 5.93 1.38 11.17
N PRO A 27 7.06 1.33 11.88
CA PRO A 27 8.08 2.37 11.82
C PRO A 27 8.66 2.59 10.42
N SER A 28 8.84 1.53 9.64
CA SER A 28 9.43 1.60 8.30
C SER A 28 8.48 2.23 7.27
N GLN A 29 7.18 1.92 7.38
CA GLN A 29 6.16 2.55 6.53
C GLN A 29 5.93 4.01 6.91
N PHE A 30 6.01 4.32 8.21
CA PHE A 30 5.94 5.70 8.68
C PHE A 30 7.12 6.54 8.14
N ASP A 31 8.35 6.03 8.22
CA ASP A 31 9.52 6.69 7.65
C ASP A 31 9.37 6.90 6.14
N THR A 32 8.91 5.87 5.42
CA THR A 32 8.68 5.94 3.96
C THR A 32 7.63 7.00 3.61
N ALA A 33 6.53 7.07 4.37
CA ALA A 33 5.49 8.08 4.19
C ALA A 33 6.03 9.51 4.39
N LEU A 34 6.83 9.72 5.45
CA LEU A 34 7.48 11.00 5.70
C LEU A 34 8.45 11.40 4.57
N VAL A 35 9.26 10.45 4.08
CA VAL A 35 10.19 10.68 2.96
C VAL A 35 9.43 11.07 1.70
N ASN A 36 8.36 10.34 1.36
CA ASN A 36 7.56 10.62 0.17
C ASN A 36 6.90 12.01 0.24
N MET A 37 6.36 12.40 1.39
CA MET A 37 5.82 13.75 1.58
C MET A 37 6.91 14.82 1.49
N ALA A 38 8.08 14.60 2.10
CA ALA A 38 9.19 15.56 2.06
C ALA A 38 9.80 15.73 0.66
N VAL A 39 9.93 14.65 -0.11
CA VAL A 39 10.40 14.70 -1.50
C VAL A 39 9.39 15.45 -2.38
N ASN A 40 8.09 15.20 -2.21
CA ASN A 40 7.07 15.93 -2.96
C ASN A 40 7.06 17.42 -2.60
N ALA A 41 7.20 17.77 -1.33
CA ALA A 41 7.34 19.15 -0.89
C ALA A 41 8.57 19.85 -1.51
N ARG A 42 9.73 19.18 -1.50
CA ARG A 42 10.96 19.71 -2.13
C ARG A 42 10.74 19.97 -3.62
N ASP A 43 10.16 19.00 -4.32
CA ASP A 43 9.96 19.10 -5.76
C ASP A 43 8.92 20.18 -6.10
N ALA A 44 7.89 20.37 -5.27
CA ALA A 44 6.91 21.46 -5.42
C ALA A 44 7.51 22.86 -5.16
N MET A 45 8.64 22.93 -4.46
CA MET A 45 9.39 24.14 -4.15
C MET A 45 10.56 24.40 -5.12
N ASP A 46 10.72 23.59 -6.17
CA ASP A 46 11.89 23.63 -7.06
C ASP A 46 13.24 23.60 -6.30
N GLY A 47 13.25 22.97 -5.12
CA GLY A 47 14.41 22.84 -4.25
C GLY A 47 14.77 24.06 -3.40
N GLU A 48 13.90 25.08 -3.28
CA GLU A 48 14.09 26.25 -2.40
C GLU A 48 12.80 26.68 -1.71
N GLY A 49 12.81 26.87 -0.39
CA GLY A 49 11.63 27.31 0.35
C GLY A 49 11.65 26.93 1.82
N ARG A 50 10.46 26.75 2.40
CA ARG A 50 10.28 26.34 3.80
C ARG A 50 9.41 25.09 3.89
N LEU A 51 9.87 24.13 4.69
CA LEU A 51 9.11 22.94 5.07
C LEU A 51 8.89 22.97 6.58
N ASP A 52 7.64 23.12 7.01
CA ASP A 52 7.25 23.10 8.42
C ASP A 52 6.63 21.75 8.76
N ILE A 53 7.17 21.07 9.76
CA ILE A 53 6.67 19.80 10.28
C ILE A 53 6.08 20.05 11.67
N SER A 54 4.87 19.59 11.91
CA SER A 54 4.19 19.71 13.20
C SER A 54 3.61 18.39 13.67
N VAL A 55 3.76 18.11 14.97
CA VAL A 55 3.19 16.94 15.65
C VAL A 55 2.43 17.40 16.87
N GLU A 56 1.13 17.10 16.92
CA GLU A 56 0.24 17.50 18.01
C GLU A 56 -0.85 16.44 18.27
N ALA A 57 -1.27 16.31 19.52
CA ALA A 57 -2.44 15.52 19.87
C ALA A 57 -3.71 16.32 19.55
N VAL A 58 -4.69 15.70 18.89
CA VAL A 58 -5.96 16.32 18.50
C VAL A 58 -7.13 15.42 18.90
N GLY A 59 -8.20 16.02 19.41
CA GLY A 59 -9.43 15.32 19.80
C GLY A 59 -10.43 15.12 18.65
N VAL A 60 -10.14 15.69 17.47
CA VAL A 60 -11.04 15.68 16.32
C VAL A 60 -10.24 15.61 15.02
N VAL A 61 -10.61 14.69 14.14
CA VAL A 61 -10.26 14.73 12.72
C VAL A 61 -11.31 15.57 12.00
N PRO A 62 -10.94 16.66 11.31
CA PRO A 62 -11.88 17.52 10.59
C PRO A 62 -12.70 16.74 9.55
N ALA A 63 -13.93 17.19 9.29
CA ALA A 63 -14.72 16.65 8.20
C ALA A 63 -13.97 16.81 6.85
N MET A 64 -14.03 15.76 6.04
CA MET A 64 -13.47 15.71 4.69
C MET A 64 -14.61 15.57 3.69
N ARG A 65 -14.36 15.88 2.41
CA ARG A 65 -15.41 15.88 1.35
C ARG A 65 -16.24 14.58 1.33
N SER A 66 -15.63 13.45 1.70
CA SER A 66 -16.24 12.12 1.64
C SER A 66 -16.51 11.49 3.03
N HIS A 67 -16.09 12.12 4.13
CA HIS A 67 -16.19 11.55 5.48
C HIS A 67 -16.56 12.60 6.53
N PRO A 68 -17.51 12.32 7.43
CA PRO A 68 -17.84 13.21 8.54
C PRO A 68 -16.64 13.40 9.47
N ALA A 69 -16.67 14.47 10.28
CA ALA A 69 -15.66 14.68 11.31
C ALA A 69 -15.65 13.49 12.28
N LEU A 70 -14.47 13.01 12.64
CA LEU A 70 -14.30 11.91 13.60
C LEU A 70 -13.84 12.50 14.93
N ILE A 71 -14.59 12.21 16.00
CA ILE A 71 -14.20 12.57 17.37
C ILE A 71 -13.43 11.40 17.96
N GLY A 72 -12.29 11.66 18.59
CA GLY A 72 -11.46 10.64 19.24
C GLY A 72 -10.06 11.15 19.50
N ASP A 73 -9.23 10.32 20.14
CA ASP A 73 -7.83 10.67 20.40
C ASP A 73 -6.95 10.33 19.19
N TYR A 74 -6.47 11.35 18.51
CA TYR A 74 -5.58 11.23 17.36
C TYR A 74 -4.30 12.02 17.58
N VAL A 75 -3.26 11.62 16.86
CA VAL A 75 -2.04 12.39 16.66
C VAL A 75 -2.07 12.93 15.25
N ARG A 76 -1.99 14.26 15.11
CA ARG A 76 -1.85 14.95 13.84
C ARG A 76 -0.36 15.16 13.55
N ILE A 77 0.08 14.67 12.40
CA ILE A 77 1.43 14.86 11.87
C ILE A 77 1.28 15.58 10.54
N ALA A 78 1.66 16.85 10.49
CA ALA A 78 1.47 17.69 9.32
C ALA A 78 2.79 18.22 8.77
N LEU A 79 2.93 18.13 7.44
CA LEU A 79 4.02 18.70 6.66
C LEU A 79 3.44 19.80 5.76
N SER A 80 3.92 21.03 5.94
CA SER A 80 3.51 22.22 5.19
C SER A 80 4.69 22.77 4.40
N ASP A 81 4.53 22.88 3.09
CA ASP A 81 5.50 23.51 2.20
C ASP A 81 5.01 24.86 1.67
N THR A 82 5.95 25.67 1.17
CA THR A 82 5.68 26.95 0.50
C THR A 82 5.81 26.84 -1.02
N GLY A 83 5.56 25.65 -1.59
CA GLY A 83 5.74 25.36 -3.00
C GLY A 83 4.61 25.89 -3.90
N SER A 84 4.53 25.34 -5.10
CA SER A 84 3.57 25.74 -6.13
C SER A 84 2.10 25.52 -5.75
N GLY A 85 1.83 24.67 -4.76
CA GLY A 85 0.48 24.21 -4.43
C GLY A 85 -0.14 23.31 -5.49
N ILE A 86 -1.34 22.80 -5.19
CA ILE A 86 -2.08 21.83 -5.99
C ILE A 86 -3.46 22.44 -6.35
N PRO A 87 -3.87 22.43 -7.64
CA PRO A 87 -5.20 22.87 -8.05
C PRO A 87 -6.31 22.02 -7.41
N ALA A 88 -7.43 22.66 -7.04
CA ALA A 88 -8.53 22.00 -6.33
C ALA A 88 -9.14 20.79 -7.07
N GLU A 89 -9.09 20.81 -8.40
CA GLU A 89 -9.53 19.73 -9.30
C GLU A 89 -8.61 18.50 -9.31
N GLN A 90 -7.36 18.65 -8.84
CA GLN A 90 -6.38 17.55 -8.78
C GLN A 90 -6.30 16.91 -7.40
N ILE A 91 -6.78 17.58 -6.34
CA ILE A 91 -6.66 17.12 -4.95
C ILE A 91 -7.18 15.70 -4.75
N ASP A 92 -8.28 15.33 -5.41
CA ASP A 92 -8.84 13.98 -5.26
C ASP A 92 -8.05 12.92 -6.04
N ARG A 93 -7.26 13.35 -7.05
CA ARG A 93 -6.50 12.48 -7.95
C ARG A 93 -5.05 12.28 -7.53
N ILE A 94 -4.48 13.14 -6.69
CA ILE A 94 -3.07 13.04 -6.28
C ILE A 94 -2.73 11.76 -5.51
N PHE A 95 -3.75 11.06 -5.01
CA PHE A 95 -3.62 9.77 -4.33
C PHE A 95 -3.83 8.57 -5.27
N GLU A 96 -4.22 8.80 -6.53
CA GLU A 96 -4.32 7.75 -7.53
C GLU A 96 -2.92 7.19 -7.84
N PRO A 97 -2.75 5.87 -7.86
CA PRO A 97 -1.49 5.26 -8.27
C PRO A 97 -1.06 5.74 -9.65
N PHE A 98 0.24 6.00 -9.82
CA PHE A 98 0.86 6.50 -11.06
C PHE A 98 0.44 7.91 -11.48
N PHE A 99 -0.44 8.58 -10.72
CA PHE A 99 -0.74 9.97 -10.98
C PHE A 99 0.50 10.82 -10.74
N THR A 100 0.96 11.48 -11.80
CA THR A 100 2.08 12.41 -11.71
C THR A 100 1.89 13.55 -12.70
N THR A 101 2.23 14.75 -12.25
CA THR A 101 2.35 15.94 -13.09
C THR A 101 3.77 16.13 -13.62
N LYS A 102 4.70 15.23 -13.26
CA LYS A 102 6.12 15.29 -13.62
C LYS A 102 6.37 14.64 -14.97
N GLY A 103 7.43 15.06 -15.66
CA GLY A 103 7.83 14.47 -16.95
C GLY A 103 8.21 12.98 -16.85
N VAL A 104 8.23 12.29 -17.99
CA VAL A 104 8.55 10.86 -18.07
C VAL A 104 9.89 10.56 -17.39
N GLY A 105 9.87 9.70 -16.37
CA GLY A 105 11.06 9.30 -15.59
C GLY A 105 11.47 10.22 -14.43
N GLN A 106 10.74 11.32 -14.18
CA GLN A 106 11.01 12.27 -13.09
C GLN A 106 10.16 12.01 -11.83
N GLY A 107 9.34 10.97 -11.84
CA GLY A 107 8.53 10.55 -10.71
C GLY A 107 7.73 9.31 -11.05
N THR A 108 7.63 8.37 -10.12
CA THR A 108 6.85 7.13 -10.29
C THR A 108 5.35 7.35 -10.15
N GLY A 109 4.92 8.50 -9.61
CA GLY A 109 3.53 8.77 -9.27
C GLY A 109 2.99 7.91 -8.10
N LEU A 110 3.87 7.24 -7.36
CA LEU A 110 3.48 6.33 -6.27
C LEU A 110 3.67 6.91 -4.86
N GLY A 111 4.36 8.04 -4.72
CA GLY A 111 4.74 8.56 -3.40
C GLY A 111 3.52 8.89 -2.52
N LEU A 112 2.57 9.67 -3.05
CA LEU A 112 1.37 10.07 -2.29
C LEU A 112 0.36 8.93 -2.14
N SER A 113 0.26 8.03 -3.11
CA SER A 113 -0.59 6.84 -2.98
C SER A 113 -0.09 5.91 -1.86
N GLN A 114 1.23 5.80 -1.67
CA GLN A 114 1.83 5.06 -0.54
C GLN A 114 1.53 5.74 0.81
N VAL A 115 1.60 7.06 0.88
CA VAL A 115 1.26 7.83 2.09
C VAL A 115 -0.21 7.61 2.48
N PHE A 116 -1.11 7.66 1.51
CA PHE A 116 -2.53 7.37 1.72
C PHE A 116 -2.76 5.93 2.21
N GLY A 117 -2.10 4.97 1.57
CA GLY A 117 -2.15 3.56 1.98
C GLY A 117 -1.67 3.34 3.42
N PHE A 118 -0.54 3.93 3.80
CA PHE A 118 -0.01 3.87 5.16
C PHE A 118 -1.00 4.41 6.20
N ALA A 119 -1.58 5.59 5.94
CA ALA A 119 -2.52 6.20 6.87
C ALA A 119 -3.74 5.30 7.11
N LYS A 120 -4.33 4.77 6.03
CA LYS A 120 -5.48 3.86 6.12
C LYS A 120 -5.15 2.56 6.84
N GLN A 121 -3.99 1.96 6.55
CA GLN A 121 -3.54 0.73 7.22
C GLN A 121 -3.30 0.92 8.72
N SER A 122 -2.91 2.14 9.12
CA SER A 122 -2.72 2.51 10.51
C SER A 122 -4.02 2.94 11.22
N GLY A 123 -5.19 2.71 10.60
CA GLY A 123 -6.49 3.11 11.13
C GLY A 123 -6.71 4.63 11.14
N GLY A 124 -5.92 5.36 10.35
CA GLY A 124 -5.90 6.81 10.28
C GLY A 124 -6.38 7.38 8.95
N GLU A 125 -6.16 8.68 8.80
CA GLU A 125 -6.64 9.49 7.68
C GLU A 125 -5.58 10.46 7.16
N VAL A 126 -5.70 10.86 5.88
CA VAL A 126 -4.86 11.90 5.28
C VAL A 126 -5.75 13.05 4.83
N LYS A 127 -5.42 14.26 5.28
CA LYS A 127 -6.02 15.51 4.80
C LYS A 127 -5.01 16.31 4.01
N VAL A 128 -5.49 16.96 2.95
CA VAL A 128 -4.69 17.88 2.13
C VAL A 128 -5.38 19.23 2.10
N GLU A 129 -4.60 20.26 2.38
CA GLU A 129 -5.00 21.65 2.23
C GLU A 129 -3.98 22.31 1.32
N SER A 130 -4.41 22.81 0.17
CA SER A 130 -3.49 23.42 -0.78
C SER A 130 -4.16 24.55 -1.56
N GLU A 131 -3.37 25.56 -1.86
CA GLU A 131 -3.77 26.66 -2.74
C GLU A 131 -2.62 26.95 -3.70
N VAL A 132 -2.96 27.10 -4.98
CA VAL A 132 -1.99 27.37 -6.05
C VAL A 132 -1.22 28.66 -5.74
N GLY A 133 0.10 28.57 -5.72
CA GLY A 133 1.02 29.67 -5.39
C GLY A 133 1.20 29.96 -3.90
N ARG A 134 0.54 29.20 -3.00
CA ARG A 134 0.72 29.34 -1.53
C ARG A 134 1.31 28.11 -0.85
N GLY A 135 1.36 26.98 -1.56
CA GLY A 135 1.92 25.73 -1.06
C GLY A 135 0.88 24.68 -0.69
N THR A 136 1.35 23.62 -0.05
CA THR A 136 0.53 22.47 0.33
C THR A 136 0.79 22.07 1.79
N THR A 137 -0.26 21.66 2.47
CA THR A 137 -0.20 20.99 3.77
C THR A 137 -0.80 19.59 3.65
N PHE A 138 0.02 18.58 3.88
CA PHE A 138 -0.41 17.20 4.08
C PHE A 138 -0.46 16.92 5.58
N ALA A 139 -1.59 16.43 6.09
CA ALA A 139 -1.77 16.08 7.49
C ALA A 139 -2.24 14.64 7.64
N LEU A 140 -1.42 13.82 8.31
CA LEU A 140 -1.77 12.48 8.76
C LEU A 140 -2.47 12.59 10.11
N TYR A 141 -3.60 11.89 10.26
CA TYR A 141 -4.31 11.73 11.52
C TYR A 141 -4.25 10.25 11.90
N LEU A 142 -3.50 9.91 12.93
CA LEU A 142 -3.28 8.53 13.35
C LEU A 142 -3.89 8.32 14.75
N PRO A 143 -4.59 7.21 15.02
CA PRO A 143 -5.14 6.95 16.35
C PRO A 143 -4.04 6.97 17.42
N ARG A 144 -4.29 7.69 18.52
CA ARG A 144 -3.35 7.76 19.64
C ARG A 144 -3.36 6.42 20.38
N ALA A 145 -2.18 5.88 20.63
CA ALA A 145 -1.99 4.72 21.48
C ALA A 145 -1.97 5.14 22.94
N GLU A 146 -2.71 4.43 23.80
CA GLU A 146 -2.55 4.57 25.24
C GLU A 146 -1.16 4.07 25.67
N LYS A 147 -0.54 4.77 26.61
CA LYS A 147 0.77 4.40 27.15
C LYS A 147 0.62 3.16 28.05
N GLY A 148 0.50 1.98 27.44
CA GLY A 148 0.24 0.75 28.20
C GLY A 148 -0.09 -0.50 27.39
N GLU A 149 -0.37 -0.41 26.09
CA GLU A 149 -0.72 -1.59 25.28
C GLU A 149 0.44 -2.01 24.37
N GLY A 150 1.58 -2.30 25.00
CA GLY A 150 2.50 -3.32 24.51
C GLY A 150 1.90 -4.71 24.76
N GLY A 151 0.68 -4.94 24.27
CA GLY A 151 0.07 -6.25 24.22
C GLY A 151 0.72 -7.00 23.08
N VAL A 152 1.62 -7.91 23.43
CA VAL A 152 2.23 -8.88 22.52
C VAL A 152 1.10 -9.79 21.98
N GLU A 153 0.43 -9.38 20.91
CA GLU A 153 -0.32 -10.30 20.05
C GLU A 153 0.58 -10.69 18.88
N ASP A 154 1.30 -11.79 19.10
CA ASP A 154 2.07 -12.57 18.13
C ASP A 154 2.82 -11.76 17.07
N ALA A 155 3.82 -11.02 17.55
CA ALA A 155 5.05 -10.87 16.79
C ALA A 155 5.63 -12.28 16.56
N VAL A 156 5.22 -12.93 15.46
CA VAL A 156 6.08 -13.96 14.84
C VAL A 156 7.42 -13.27 14.62
N PRO A 157 8.53 -13.79 15.17
CA PRO A 157 9.78 -13.07 15.26
C PRO A 157 10.19 -12.52 13.90
N ALA A 158 10.48 -11.22 13.88
CA ALA A 158 11.07 -10.49 12.76
C ALA A 158 12.55 -10.87 12.59
N ASP A 159 12.81 -12.18 12.45
CA ASP A 159 14.12 -12.74 12.12
C ASP A 159 13.97 -13.60 10.86
N ALA A 160 13.97 -12.92 9.71
CA ALA A 160 14.72 -13.33 8.52
C ALA A 160 14.44 -12.33 7.40
N VAL A 161 15.53 -11.77 6.88
CA VAL A 161 15.57 -11.11 5.58
C VAL A 161 14.80 -11.94 4.55
N VAL A 162 14.02 -11.21 3.74
CA VAL A 162 13.35 -11.63 2.51
C VAL A 162 14.08 -12.78 1.82
N ASP A 163 13.44 -13.95 1.75
CA ASP A 163 13.86 -15.00 0.82
C ASP A 163 12.61 -15.63 0.19
N GLY A 164 12.06 -14.95 -0.82
CA GLY A 164 11.08 -15.53 -1.76
C GLY A 164 11.69 -16.58 -2.71
N ARG A 165 12.99 -16.89 -2.54
CA ARG A 165 13.74 -17.80 -3.40
C ARG A 165 13.05 -19.15 -3.48
N GLY A 166 12.58 -19.48 -4.69
CA GLY A 166 11.96 -20.76 -5.00
C GLY A 166 10.44 -20.79 -4.96
N THR A 167 9.77 -19.67 -4.63
CA THR A 167 8.31 -19.52 -4.73
C THR A 167 7.95 -18.80 -6.00
N CYS A 168 7.06 -19.38 -6.82
CA CYS A 168 6.64 -18.79 -8.09
C CYS A 168 5.17 -18.36 -8.05
N VAL A 169 4.89 -17.11 -8.41
CA VAL A 169 3.57 -16.47 -8.38
C VAL A 169 3.04 -16.29 -9.80
N LEU A 170 1.85 -16.80 -10.08
CA LEU A 170 1.10 -16.44 -11.29
C LEU A 170 0.27 -15.18 -11.00
N VAL A 171 0.55 -14.08 -11.70
CA VAL A 171 -0.12 -12.79 -11.54
C VAL A 171 -1.14 -12.61 -12.66
N VAL A 172 -2.40 -12.39 -12.31
CA VAL A 172 -3.51 -12.19 -13.25
C VAL A 172 -4.07 -10.79 -13.06
N GLU A 173 -3.83 -9.92 -14.03
CA GLU A 173 -4.21 -8.50 -13.98
C GLU A 173 -4.39 -7.98 -15.41
N ASP A 174 -5.57 -7.45 -15.71
CA ASP A 174 -5.96 -6.99 -17.05
C ASP A 174 -5.31 -5.65 -17.42
N ASN A 175 -4.98 -4.84 -16.42
CA ASN A 175 -4.24 -3.61 -16.63
C ASN A 175 -2.73 -3.89 -16.66
N ARG A 176 -2.14 -3.74 -17.86
CA ARG A 176 -0.70 -3.94 -18.10
C ARG A 176 0.21 -3.16 -17.15
N ASP A 177 -0.12 -1.92 -16.81
CA ASP A 177 0.73 -1.08 -15.96
C ASP A 177 0.69 -1.57 -14.50
N VAL A 178 -0.48 -1.98 -14.02
CA VAL A 178 -0.68 -2.57 -12.69
C VAL A 178 -0.02 -3.95 -12.60
N GLY A 179 -0.13 -4.77 -13.65
CA GLY A 179 0.48 -6.09 -13.73
C GLY A 179 2.00 -6.04 -13.76
N THR A 180 2.57 -5.09 -14.53
CA THR A 180 4.02 -4.84 -14.58
C THR A 180 4.56 -4.40 -13.22
N PHE A 181 3.86 -3.50 -12.53
CA PHE A 181 4.25 -3.06 -11.20
C PHE A 181 4.18 -4.18 -10.16
N SER A 182 3.09 -4.96 -10.17
CA SER A 182 2.88 -6.07 -9.22
C SER A 182 3.96 -7.14 -9.40
N THR A 183 4.31 -7.46 -10.64
CA THR A 183 5.38 -8.42 -10.94
C THR A 183 6.77 -7.93 -10.55
N GLN A 184 7.11 -6.67 -10.82
CA GLN A 184 8.39 -6.07 -10.42
C GLN A 184 8.54 -6.06 -8.89
N THR A 185 7.51 -5.64 -8.18
CA THR A 185 7.47 -5.64 -6.70
C THR A 185 7.73 -7.03 -6.12
N LEU A 186 7.09 -8.05 -6.68
CA LEU A 186 7.27 -9.44 -6.26
C LEU A 186 8.65 -9.99 -6.61
N GLN A 187 9.23 -9.60 -7.75
CA GLN A 187 10.60 -9.98 -8.13
C GLN A 187 11.64 -9.35 -7.20
N GLU A 188 11.47 -8.09 -6.80
CA GLU A 188 12.32 -7.41 -5.82
C GLU A 188 12.27 -8.10 -4.45
N LEU A 189 11.12 -8.72 -4.11
CA LEU A 189 10.96 -9.58 -2.94
C LEU A 189 11.50 -11.02 -3.13
N GLY A 190 12.13 -11.31 -4.27
CA GLY A 190 12.77 -12.59 -4.56
C GLY A 190 11.85 -13.70 -5.06
N TYR A 191 10.58 -13.41 -5.38
CA TYR A 191 9.66 -14.38 -5.97
C TYR A 191 9.91 -14.53 -7.48
N GLY A 192 9.74 -15.75 -8.00
CA GLY A 192 9.52 -15.95 -9.43
C GLY A 192 8.13 -15.43 -9.80
N THR A 193 7.98 -14.72 -10.91
CA THR A 193 6.66 -14.21 -11.33
C THR A 193 6.41 -14.49 -12.80
N HIS A 194 5.14 -14.73 -13.11
CA HIS A 194 4.64 -14.79 -14.48
C HIS A 194 3.32 -14.03 -14.54
N TRP A 195 3.24 -13.02 -15.40
CA TRP A 195 2.03 -12.23 -15.60
C TRP A 195 1.24 -12.72 -16.80
N VAL A 196 -0.09 -12.74 -16.65
CA VAL A 196 -1.09 -13.01 -17.68
C VAL A 196 -2.20 -11.97 -17.59
N ALA A 197 -2.83 -11.66 -18.72
CA ALA A 197 -3.76 -10.54 -18.81
C ALA A 197 -5.20 -10.92 -18.41
N ASP A 198 -5.56 -12.20 -18.44
CA ASP A 198 -6.91 -12.65 -18.16
C ASP A 198 -6.97 -14.06 -17.54
N ALA A 199 -8.16 -14.41 -17.07
CA ALA A 199 -8.42 -15.67 -16.40
C ALA A 199 -8.30 -16.91 -17.31
N ASP A 200 -8.60 -16.77 -18.61
CA ASP A 200 -8.50 -17.88 -19.56
C ASP A 200 -7.02 -18.23 -19.82
N GLU A 201 -6.18 -17.20 -20.00
CA GLU A 201 -4.74 -17.33 -20.11
C GLU A 201 -4.13 -17.90 -18.82
N ALA A 202 -4.64 -17.50 -17.65
CA ALA A 202 -4.24 -18.07 -16.37
C ALA A 202 -4.52 -19.57 -16.29
N LEU A 203 -5.73 -20.02 -16.64
CA LEU A 203 -6.09 -21.44 -16.63
C LEU A 203 -5.29 -22.25 -17.64
N ALA A 204 -5.06 -21.72 -18.85
CA ALA A 204 -4.22 -22.35 -19.86
C ALA A 204 -2.76 -22.49 -19.38
N THR A 205 -2.24 -21.46 -18.73
CA THR A 205 -0.89 -21.44 -18.15
C THR A 205 -0.73 -22.47 -17.03
N LEU A 206 -1.73 -22.60 -16.16
CA LEU A 206 -1.77 -23.62 -15.12
C LEU A 206 -1.85 -25.04 -15.71
N ALA A 207 -2.66 -25.24 -16.75
CA ALA A 207 -2.78 -26.54 -17.41
C ALA A 207 -1.48 -26.97 -18.10
N ALA A 208 -0.75 -26.03 -18.70
CA ALA A 208 0.53 -26.31 -19.34
C ALA A 208 1.66 -26.60 -18.34
N LYS A 209 1.62 -25.98 -17.15
CA LYS A 209 2.68 -26.04 -16.14
C LYS A 209 2.12 -26.11 -14.69
N PRO A 210 1.44 -27.21 -14.32
CA PRO A 210 0.67 -27.29 -13.08
C PRO A 210 1.50 -27.25 -11.79
N ASP A 211 2.78 -27.62 -11.86
CA ASP A 211 3.69 -27.66 -10.70
C ASP A 211 4.65 -26.47 -10.63
N THR A 212 4.56 -25.53 -11.57
CA THR A 212 5.48 -24.38 -11.63
C THR A 212 5.10 -23.27 -10.65
N TYR A 213 3.81 -23.12 -10.34
CA TYR A 213 3.31 -22.02 -9.51
C TYR A 213 2.91 -22.51 -8.12
N ASP A 214 3.21 -21.70 -7.13
CA ASP A 214 2.91 -21.96 -5.72
C ASP A 214 1.72 -21.15 -5.22
N VAL A 215 1.34 -20.11 -5.97
CA VAL A 215 0.22 -19.23 -5.64
C VAL A 215 -0.26 -18.50 -6.88
N VAL A 216 -1.59 -18.32 -6.98
CA VAL A 216 -2.22 -17.44 -7.97
C VAL A 216 -2.60 -16.15 -7.28
N PHE A 217 -2.21 -15.03 -7.85
CA PHE A 217 -2.52 -13.68 -7.41
C PHE A 217 -3.34 -12.99 -8.49
N SER A 218 -4.61 -12.69 -8.22
CA SER A 218 -5.55 -12.22 -9.25
C SER A 218 -6.32 -10.99 -8.81
N ASP A 219 -6.58 -10.07 -9.74
CA ASP A 219 -7.60 -9.04 -9.50
C ASP A 219 -9.01 -9.62 -9.50
N VAL A 220 -9.89 -9.02 -8.70
CA VAL A 220 -11.32 -9.41 -8.64
C VAL A 220 -12.06 -8.86 -9.85
N VAL A 221 -11.78 -7.62 -10.24
CA VAL A 221 -12.46 -6.95 -11.34
C VAL A 221 -11.65 -7.15 -12.62
N MET A 222 -12.07 -8.10 -13.45
CA MET A 222 -11.47 -8.36 -14.76
C MET A 222 -12.58 -8.58 -15.80
N PRO A 223 -12.35 -8.22 -17.08
CA PRO A 223 -13.31 -8.48 -18.15
C PRO A 223 -13.43 -9.99 -18.43
N GLY A 224 -14.66 -10.45 -18.69
CA GLY A 224 -14.93 -11.87 -18.90
C GLY A 224 -15.10 -12.63 -17.58
N MET A 225 -14.25 -13.61 -17.32
CA MET A 225 -14.25 -14.36 -16.05
C MET A 225 -13.56 -13.52 -14.96
N ASN A 226 -14.28 -13.25 -13.89
CA ASN A 226 -13.77 -12.43 -12.79
C ASN A 226 -12.85 -13.23 -11.84
N GLY A 227 -12.11 -12.54 -10.96
CA GLY A 227 -11.13 -13.20 -10.09
C GLY A 227 -11.73 -14.22 -9.12
N VAL A 228 -12.99 -14.04 -8.71
CA VAL A 228 -13.68 -15.00 -7.83
C VAL A 228 -14.03 -16.28 -8.58
N GLU A 229 -14.52 -16.15 -9.82
CA GLU A 229 -14.80 -17.27 -10.72
C GLU A 229 -13.52 -18.05 -11.06
N LEU A 230 -12.45 -17.33 -11.40
CA LEU A 230 -11.12 -17.91 -11.59
C LEU A 230 -10.67 -18.67 -10.33
N GLY A 231 -10.79 -18.07 -9.16
CA GLY A 231 -10.42 -18.70 -7.90
C GLY A 231 -11.18 -20.00 -7.62
N ARG A 232 -12.48 -20.05 -7.96
CA ARG A 232 -13.30 -21.26 -7.83
C ARG A 232 -12.84 -22.36 -8.79
N GLU A 233 -12.55 -22.02 -10.04
CA GLU A 233 -12.03 -22.99 -11.02
C GLU A 233 -10.65 -23.50 -10.65
N VAL A 234 -9.74 -22.63 -10.20
CA VAL A 234 -8.43 -23.03 -9.70
C VAL A 234 -8.57 -23.96 -8.50
N ARG A 235 -9.47 -23.68 -7.55
CA ARG A 235 -9.70 -24.56 -6.40
C ARG A 235 -10.28 -25.92 -6.80
N ARG A 236 -11.13 -25.97 -7.83
CA ARG A 236 -11.74 -27.19 -8.37
C ARG A 236 -10.71 -28.07 -9.07
N LEU A 237 -9.84 -27.47 -9.88
CA LEU A 237 -8.83 -28.17 -10.69
C LEU A 237 -7.53 -28.44 -9.91
N TYR A 238 -7.15 -27.54 -9.01
CA TYR A 238 -5.90 -27.55 -8.25
C TYR A 238 -6.16 -27.28 -6.75
N PRO A 239 -6.74 -28.23 -6.00
CA PRO A 239 -7.18 -28.01 -4.61
C PRO A 239 -6.09 -27.61 -3.61
N GLY A 240 -4.81 -27.81 -3.97
CA GLY A 240 -3.64 -27.45 -3.16
C GLY A 240 -2.94 -26.16 -3.59
N LEU A 241 -3.44 -25.46 -4.63
CA LEU A 241 -2.88 -24.20 -5.10
C LEU A 241 -3.64 -23.03 -4.45
N PRO A 242 -3.01 -22.25 -3.56
CA PRO A 242 -3.68 -21.10 -2.96
C PRO A 242 -3.96 -20.01 -4.00
N VAL A 243 -5.09 -19.33 -3.82
CA VAL A 243 -5.50 -18.17 -4.61
C VAL A 243 -5.66 -16.98 -3.69
N VAL A 244 -4.99 -15.89 -4.05
CA VAL A 244 -5.06 -14.58 -3.40
C VAL A 244 -5.75 -13.62 -4.34
N LEU A 245 -6.83 -13.00 -3.88
CA LEU A 245 -7.63 -12.07 -4.68
C LEU A 245 -7.37 -10.63 -4.24
N THR A 246 -7.33 -9.70 -5.17
CA THR A 246 -7.24 -8.26 -4.86
C THR A 246 -8.54 -7.53 -5.16
N SER A 247 -8.97 -6.59 -4.30
CA SER A 247 -10.21 -5.84 -4.52
C SER A 247 -10.04 -4.33 -4.35
N GLY A 248 -10.49 -3.52 -5.30
CA GLY A 248 -10.62 -2.07 -5.16
C GLY A 248 -12.04 -1.65 -4.74
N TYR A 249 -12.12 -0.77 -3.73
CA TYR A 249 -13.35 -0.17 -3.20
C TYR A 249 -14.44 -1.11 -2.64
N SER A 250 -15.14 -0.59 -1.64
CA SER A 250 -15.97 -1.25 -0.60
C SER A 250 -17.19 -2.05 -1.08
N HIS A 251 -17.34 -2.35 -2.37
CA HIS A 251 -18.57 -2.93 -2.91
C HIS A 251 -18.65 -4.46 -2.78
N PHE A 252 -17.51 -5.16 -2.69
CA PHE A 252 -17.50 -6.63 -2.62
C PHE A 252 -17.63 -7.22 -1.20
N LEU A 253 -17.32 -6.45 -0.16
CA LEU A 253 -17.50 -6.89 1.24
C LEU A 253 -18.97 -7.02 1.65
N ALA A 254 -19.88 -6.46 0.86
CA ALA A 254 -21.30 -6.41 1.19
C ALA A 254 -22.11 -7.62 0.70
N GLN A 255 -21.55 -8.49 -0.15
CA GLN A 255 -22.36 -9.56 -0.78
C GLN A 255 -22.08 -11.00 -0.37
N GLU A 256 -20.94 -11.37 0.23
CA GLU A 256 -20.83 -12.70 0.87
C GLU A 256 -19.53 -12.80 1.68
N SER A 257 -19.65 -12.89 3.00
CA SER A 257 -18.54 -12.91 3.96
C SER A 257 -17.78 -14.25 4.04
N ASP A 258 -18.02 -15.20 3.13
CA ASP A 258 -17.44 -16.55 3.20
C ASP A 258 -17.12 -17.17 1.82
N HIS A 259 -16.26 -16.54 1.03
CA HIS A 259 -15.75 -17.14 -0.21
C HIS A 259 -14.55 -18.08 0.00
N GLY A 260 -14.00 -18.16 1.21
CA GLY A 260 -12.89 -19.05 1.56
C GLY A 260 -11.58 -18.76 0.80
N PHE A 261 -11.38 -17.55 0.28
CA PHE A 261 -10.16 -17.06 -0.36
C PHE A 261 -9.45 -16.02 0.51
N GLU A 262 -8.13 -15.88 0.35
CA GLU A 262 -7.38 -14.80 0.99
C GLU A 262 -7.54 -13.52 0.16
N LEU A 263 -8.14 -12.48 0.73
CA LEU A 263 -8.42 -11.22 0.06
C LEU A 263 -7.41 -10.15 0.48
N LEU A 264 -6.90 -9.41 -0.49
CA LEU A 264 -5.98 -8.29 -0.31
C LEU A 264 -6.62 -7.01 -0.86
N GLN A 265 -6.90 -6.04 0.01
CA GLN A 265 -7.55 -4.80 -0.42
C GLN A 265 -6.57 -3.91 -1.19
N LYS A 266 -6.97 -3.45 -2.38
CA LYS A 266 -6.28 -2.39 -3.13
C LYS A 266 -6.59 -1.03 -2.46
N PRO A 267 -5.59 -0.16 -2.20
CA PRO A 267 -4.17 -0.39 -2.45
C PRO A 267 -3.51 -1.24 -1.35
N TYR A 268 -2.67 -2.20 -1.75
CA TYR A 268 -1.97 -3.10 -0.84
C TYR A 268 -0.48 -2.77 -0.72
N SER A 269 0.10 -2.95 0.47
CA SER A 269 1.55 -2.80 0.66
C SER A 269 2.32 -4.06 0.25
N VAL A 270 3.61 -3.87 -0.03
CA VAL A 270 4.55 -4.94 -0.37
C VAL A 270 4.65 -5.96 0.77
N GLU A 271 4.56 -5.52 2.03
CA GLU A 271 4.56 -6.37 3.22
C GLU A 271 3.23 -7.11 3.39
N ALA A 272 2.09 -6.47 3.09
CA ALA A 272 0.77 -7.11 3.13
C ALA A 272 0.68 -8.23 2.08
N LEU A 273 1.18 -7.96 0.87
CA LEU A 273 1.35 -8.94 -0.19
C LEU A 273 2.27 -10.09 0.27
N SER A 274 3.47 -9.78 0.77
CA SER A 274 4.43 -10.78 1.25
C SER A 274 3.87 -11.63 2.41
N ARG A 275 3.14 -11.03 3.35
CA ARG A 275 2.55 -11.73 4.50
C ARG A 275 1.44 -12.67 4.07
N ILE A 276 0.57 -12.24 3.16
CA ILE A 276 -0.48 -13.10 2.59
C ILE A 276 0.14 -14.22 1.76
N LEU A 277 1.12 -13.91 0.90
CA LEU A 277 1.79 -14.94 0.10
C LEU A 277 2.55 -15.95 0.97
N ARG A 278 3.15 -15.55 2.09
CA ARG A 278 3.74 -16.47 3.09
C ARG A 278 2.68 -17.34 3.76
N ARG A 279 1.54 -16.76 4.18
CA ARG A 279 0.44 -17.54 4.77
C ARG A 279 -0.14 -18.54 3.78
N ALA A 280 -0.39 -18.10 2.56
CA ALA A 280 -0.87 -18.91 1.44
C ALA A 280 0.10 -20.06 1.10
N SER A 281 1.41 -19.79 1.00
CA SER A 281 2.46 -20.79 0.67
C SER A 281 2.86 -21.69 1.85
N SER A 282 2.63 -21.25 3.10
CA SER A 282 2.93 -22.04 4.31
C SER A 282 1.91 -23.15 4.60
N LYS A 283 0.73 -23.13 3.97
CA LYS A 283 -0.17 -24.29 3.96
C LYS A 283 0.54 -25.41 3.19
N PRO A 284 0.93 -26.52 3.84
CA PRO A 284 1.75 -27.51 3.19
C PRO A 284 0.99 -28.08 1.99
N ARG A 285 1.47 -27.79 0.76
CA ARG A 285 1.27 -28.73 -0.34
C ARG A 285 1.74 -30.06 0.22
N ARG A 286 0.88 -31.07 0.22
CA ARG A 286 1.33 -32.47 0.35
C ARG A 286 2.26 -32.71 -0.83
N ARG A 287 3.53 -32.31 -0.70
CA ARG A 287 4.63 -32.73 -1.56
C ARG A 287 4.68 -34.23 -1.37
N ARG A 288 4.04 -34.95 -2.30
CA ARG A 288 4.20 -36.39 -2.40
C ARG A 288 5.70 -36.61 -2.62
N LYS A 289 6.29 -37.39 -1.72
CA LYS A 289 7.66 -37.88 -1.82
C LYS A 289 7.95 -38.21 -3.29
N ALA A 290 9.05 -37.68 -3.81
CA ALA A 290 9.76 -38.37 -4.87
C ALA A 290 10.01 -39.80 -4.35
N ALA A 291 9.25 -40.75 -4.88
CA ALA A 291 9.61 -42.15 -4.84
C ALA A 291 10.19 -42.42 -6.23
N GLU A 292 11.51 -42.64 -6.20
CA GLU A 292 12.40 -43.34 -7.14
C GLU A 292 11.88 -43.68 -8.53
#